data_AF-A0A0D0TAU7-F1
#
_entry.id   AF-A0A0D0TAU7-F1
#
_cell.length_a   1.000
_cell.length_b   1.000
_cell.length_c   1.000
_cell.angle_alpha   90.00
_cell.angle_beta   90.00
_cell.angle_gamma   90.00
#
_symmetry.space_group_name_H-M   'P 1'
#
loop_
_entity.id
_entity.type
_entity.pdbx_description
1 polymer ?
#
loop_
_entity_poly.entity_id
_entity_poly.type
_entity_poly.pdbx_seq_one_letter_code
_entity_poly.pdbx_strand_id
1 'polypeptide(L)' 'MSLLRLEKNLAESLHAVVKIKSTIKSTIQGQLSTYGLLDDARTSVVKDPQLKMEGTGGGAIIFVDLIR' A
#
# COMPACT_ATOMS: atom_id res chain seq x y z
N MET A 1 -11.94 11.42 19.78
CA MET A 1 -12.06 10.56 18.58
C MET A 1 -11.78 9.13 19.02
N SER A 2 -12.68 8.19 18.78
CA SER A 2 -12.42 6.77 19.06
C SER A 2 -11.58 6.14 17.94
N LEU A 3 -10.78 5.13 18.28
CA LEU A 3 -9.97 4.38 17.32
C LEU A 3 -10.82 3.83 16.17
N LEU A 4 -11.98 3.25 16.49
CA LEU A 4 -12.94 2.71 15.51
C LEU A 4 -13.40 3.75 14.48
N ARG A 5 -13.58 5.00 14.91
CA ARG A 5 -14.02 6.08 13.98
C ARG A 5 -12.88 6.51 13.06
N LEU A 6 -11.64 6.48 13.55
CA LEU A 6 -10.46 6.75 12.74
C LEU A 6 -10.26 5.66 11.68
N GLU A 7 -10.31 4.39 12.08
CA GLU A 7 -10.17 3.23 11.18
C GLU A 7 -11.20 3.27 10.06
N LYS A 8 -12.48 3.50 10.42
CA LYS A 8 -13.56 3.64 9.44
C LYS A 8 -13.30 4.78 8.45
N ASN A 9 -12.98 5.98 8.95
CA ASN A 9 -12.74 7.14 8.10
C ASN A 9 -11.53 6.92 7.17
N LEU A 10 -10.49 6.24 7.64
CA LEU A 10 -9.30 5.94 6.83
C LEU A 10 -9.63 4.94 5.73
N ALA A 11 -10.35 3.86 6.04
CA ALA A 11 -10.77 2.87 5.07
C ALA A 11 -11.65 3.48 3.97
N GLU A 12 -12.63 4.32 4.35
CA GLU A 12 -13.52 5.01 3.42
C GLU A 12 -12.75 6.01 2.52
N SER A 13 -11.83 6.77 3.12
CA SER A 13 -11.00 7.73 2.37
C SER A 13 -10.07 7.04 1.38
N LEU A 14 -9.42 5.94 1.79
CA LEU A 14 -8.53 5.18 0.92
C LEU A 14 -9.31 4.54 -0.23
N HIS A 15 -10.48 3.97 0.04
CA HIS A 15 -11.32 3.38 -1.00
C HIS A 15 -11.75 4.43 -2.06
N ALA A 16 -12.14 5.63 -1.62
CA ALA A 16 -12.49 6.72 -2.51
C ALA A 16 -11.30 7.18 -3.39
N VAL A 17 -10.11 7.34 -2.80
CA VAL A 17 -8.91 7.77 -3.52
C VAL A 17 -8.44 6.73 -4.53
N VAL A 18 -8.43 5.44 -4.15
CA VAL A 18 -7.98 4.35 -5.03
C VAL A 18 -8.92 4.17 -6.23
N LYS A 19 -10.24 4.38 -6.04
CA LYS A 19 -11.22 4.35 -7.13
C LYS A 19 -11.03 5.49 -8.14
N ILE A 20 -10.49 6.63 -7.69
CA ILE A 20 -10.19 7.80 -8.54
C ILE A 20 -8.81 7.69 -9.20
N LYS A 21 -7.85 6.99 -8.57
CA LYS A 21 -6.46 6.81 -9.05
C LYS A 21 -6.17 5.41 -9.62
N SER A 22 -7.15 4.76 -10.25
CA SER A 22 -6.97 3.44 -10.90
C SER A 22 -5.93 3.42 -12.04
N THR A 23 -5.35 4.56 -12.37
CA THR A 23 -4.25 4.73 -13.33
C THR A 23 -2.86 4.60 -12.72
N ILE A 24 -2.71 4.49 -11.39
CA ILE A 24 -1.41 4.30 -10.75
C ILE A 24 -1.24 2.84 -10.32
N LYS A 25 -0.42 2.09 -11.06
CA LYS A 25 0.00 0.73 -10.74
C LYS A 25 1.32 0.77 -9.97
N SER A 26 1.31 0.30 -8.74
CA SER A 26 2.54 0.06 -7.97
C SER A 26 2.93 -1.40 -8.07
N THR A 27 4.19 -1.68 -8.41
CA THR A 27 4.76 -3.01 -8.50
C THR A 27 5.99 -3.07 -7.60
N ILE A 28 6.08 -4.09 -6.76
CA ILE A 28 7.30 -4.43 -6.02
C ILE A 28 7.91 -5.65 -6.71
N GLN A 29 9.16 -5.54 -7.16
CA GLN A 29 9.95 -6.63 -7.71
C GLN A 29 11.10 -6.95 -6.77
N GLY A 30 11.43 -8.20 -6.55
CA GLY A 30 12.53 -8.59 -5.66
C GLY A 30 12.51 -10.08 -5.36
N GLN A 31 13.44 -10.56 -4.54
CA GLN A 31 13.51 -11.97 -4.16
C GLN A 31 12.55 -12.24 -2.99
N LEU A 32 11.57 -13.12 -3.18
CA LEU A 32 10.71 -13.55 -2.09
C LEU A 32 11.51 -14.40 -1.09
N SER A 33 11.66 -13.92 0.15
CA SER A 33 12.35 -14.65 1.22
C SER A 33 11.42 -15.58 1.97
N THR A 34 10.28 -15.07 2.44
CA THR A 34 9.29 -15.82 3.22
C THR A 34 7.90 -15.31 2.91
N TYR A 35 6.90 -16.18 2.95
CA TYR A 35 5.49 -15.81 2.85
C TYR A 35 4.65 -16.61 3.84
N GLY A 36 3.53 -16.04 4.26
CA GLY A 36 2.56 -16.67 5.15
C GLY A 36 1.14 -16.21 4.82
N LEU A 37 0.19 -17.10 5.05
CA LEU A 37 -1.24 -16.81 4.98
C LEU A 37 -1.89 -17.44 6.22
N LEU A 38 -2.46 -16.60 7.07
CA LEU A 38 -3.15 -17.03 8.29
C LEU A 38 -4.27 -16.02 8.59
N ASP A 39 -5.45 -16.50 8.98
CA ASP A 39 -6.61 -15.66 9.34
C ASP A 39 -6.93 -14.55 8.32
N ASP A 40 -7.00 -14.93 7.03
CA ASP A 40 -7.21 -14.01 5.89
C ASP A 40 -6.14 -12.91 5.72
N ALA A 41 -5.06 -12.95 6.51
CA ALA A 41 -3.94 -12.03 6.41
C ALA A 41 -2.78 -12.67 5.64
N ARG A 42 -2.36 -12.00 4.54
CA ARG A 42 -1.17 -12.39 3.76
C ARG A 42 0.02 -11.56 4.20
N THR A 43 1.11 -12.24 4.57
CA THR A 43 2.40 -11.62 4.91
C THR A 43 3.46 -12.07 3.92
N SER A 44 4.33 -11.16 3.49
CA SER A 44 5.42 -11.47 2.55
C SER A 44 6.65 -10.65 2.89
N VAL A 45 7.81 -11.30 2.90
CA VAL A 45 9.12 -10.68 3.12
C VAL A 45 9.89 -10.74 1.79
N VAL A 46 10.19 -9.58 1.22
CA VAL A 46 10.90 -9.46 -0.05
C VAL A 46 12.29 -8.87 0.22
N LYS A 47 13.34 -9.57 -0.24
CA LYS A 47 14.73 -9.11 -0.24
C LYS A 47 15.02 -8.32 -1.51
N ASP A 48 15.87 -7.31 -1.36
CA ASP A 48 16.30 -6.39 -2.41
C ASP A 48 15.12 -5.84 -3.25
N PRO A 49 14.08 -5.25 -2.61
CA PRO A 49 12.89 -4.82 -3.31
C PRO A 49 13.17 -3.57 -4.17
N GLN A 50 12.73 -3.64 -5.43
CA GLN A 50 12.63 -2.54 -6.36
C GLN A 50 11.16 -2.13 -6.47
N LEU A 51 10.84 -0.91 -6.06
CA LEU A 51 9.50 -0.34 -6.18
C LEU A 51 9.39 0.45 -7.48
N LYS A 52 8.42 0.06 -8.32
CA LYS A 52 8.06 0.78 -9.55
C LYS A 52 6.63 1.27 -9.46
N MET A 53 6.42 2.57 -9.65
CA MET A 53 5.08 3.16 -9.76
C MET A 53 4.88 3.68 -11.17
N GLU A 54 3.84 3.21 -11.86
CA GLU A 54 3.49 3.63 -13.22
C GLU A 54 2.11 4.28 -13.20
N GLY A 55 1.98 5.51 -13.68
CA GLY A 55 0.68 6.18 -13.83
C GLY A 55 0.79 7.67 -14.13
N THR A 56 -0.16 8.20 -14.90
CA THR A 56 -0.28 9.63 -15.20
C THR A 56 -1.11 10.33 -14.13
N GLY A 57 -0.44 10.83 -13.09
CA GLY A 57 -1.04 11.67 -12.06
C GLY A 57 0.04 12.54 -11.42
N GLY A 58 0.04 13.83 -11.74
CA GLY A 58 1.00 14.80 -11.23
C GLY A 58 1.03 14.83 -9.70
N GLY A 59 2.23 14.80 -9.12
CA GLY A 59 2.46 14.96 -7.69
C GLY A 59 2.12 13.72 -6.87
N ALA A 60 2.96 12.70 -6.95
CA ALA A 60 2.95 11.61 -5.98
C ALA A 60 3.36 12.18 -4.60
N ILE A 61 2.39 12.34 -3.69
CA ILE A 61 2.69 12.47 -2.26
C ILE A 61 3.21 11.10 -1.83
N ILE A 62 4.53 11.01 -1.70
CA ILE A 62 5.24 9.83 -1.25
C ILE A 62 5.08 9.76 0.27
N PHE A 63 4.15 8.95 0.78
CA PHE A 63 4.17 8.51 2.17
C PHE A 63 5.24 7.40 2.29
N VAL A 64 6.51 7.75 2.07
CA VAL A 64 7.65 6.92 2.49
C VAL A 64 8.12 7.54 3.78
N ASP A 65 7.37 7.26 4.83
CA ASP A 65 7.92 7.28 6.17
C ASP A 65 7.43 5.99 6.85
N LEU A 66 7.94 4.87 6.35
CA LEU A 66 7.80 3.59 7.00
C LEU A 66 9.11 3.35 7.76
N ILE A 67 9.09 3.78 9.03
CA ILE A 67 9.94 3.28 10.11
C ILE A 67 11.44 3.57 9.90
N ARG A 68 11.90 4.65 10.54
CA ARG A 68 13.29 4.77 11.00
C ARG A 68 13.35 4.58 12.50
#